data_AF-A0A1M5EU36-F1
#
_entry.id   AF-A0A1M5EU36-F1
#
_cell.length_a   1.000
_cell.length_b   1.000
_cell.length_c   1.000
_cell.angle_alpha   90.00
_cell.angle_beta   90.00
_cell.angle_gamma   90.00
#
_symmetry.space_group_name_H-M   'P 1'
#
loop_
_entity.id
_entity.type
_entity.pdbx_description
1 polymer ?
#
loop_
_entity_poly.entity_id
_entity_poly.type
_entity_poly.pdbx_seq_one_letter_code
_entity_poly.pdbx_strand_id
1 'polypeptide(L)'
;MMVLVSYDVSTRDEEGQRRLRKVAKVCKNYGQRVQYSVFECLVDPAQWVRLKASLEQIIDPEADSLRYYFLGSNWRKRLQHVGAKPNYDQEGPLIV
;
A
#
# COMPACT_ATOMS: atom_id res chain seq x y z
N MET A 1 1.59 -9.51 -9.34
CA MET A 1 1.79 -10.08 -7.99
C MET A 1 1.24 -9.12 -6.95
N MET A 2 0.77 -9.61 -5.82
CA MET A 2 0.34 -8.75 -4.71
C MET A 2 1.52 -8.40 -3.81
N VAL A 3 1.68 -7.10 -3.51
CA VAL A 3 2.63 -6.57 -2.54
C VAL A 3 1.85 -5.80 -1.48
N LEU A 4 1.95 -6.23 -0.23
CA LEU A 4 1.45 -5.47 0.91
C LEU A 4 2.52 -4.49 1.35
N VAL A 5 2.18 -3.20 1.29
CA VAL A 5 3.03 -2.10 1.73
C VAL A 5 2.53 -1.61 3.08
N SER A 6 3.35 -1.81 4.11
CA SER A 6 3.14 -1.23 5.43
C SER A 6 4.04 -0.01 5.58
N TYR A 7 3.44 1.13 5.86
CA TYR A 7 4.13 2.38 6.09
C TYR A 7 3.99 2.78 7.56
N ASP A 8 5.10 2.77 8.28
CA ASP A 8 5.19 3.35 9.60
C ASP A 8 5.71 4.78 9.46
N VAL A 9 4.91 5.74 9.87
CA VAL A 9 5.15 7.16 9.63
C VAL A 9 4.90 7.93 10.90
N SER A 10 5.82 8.83 11.26
CA SER A 10 5.59 9.76 12.35
C SER A 10 4.48 10.73 11.96
N THR A 11 3.26 10.59 12.50
CA THR A 11 2.17 11.56 12.25
C THR A 11 2.10 12.67 13.30
N ARG A 12 3.16 12.85 14.08
CA ARG A 12 3.22 13.85 15.16
C ARG A 12 3.31 15.27 14.63
N ASP A 13 3.89 15.44 13.44
CA ASP A 13 4.02 16.71 12.73
C ASP A 13 3.19 16.72 11.44
N GLU A 14 2.99 17.92 10.89
CA GLU A 14 2.25 18.10 9.63
C GLU A 14 2.98 17.47 8.44
N GLU A 15 4.31 17.35 8.52
CA GLU A 15 5.14 16.81 7.46
C GLU A 15 4.91 15.31 7.25
N GLY A 16 4.88 14.52 8.32
CA GLY A 16 4.60 13.09 8.21
C GLY A 16 3.17 12.82 7.74
N GLN A 17 2.19 13.63 8.14
CA GLN A 17 0.86 13.56 7.54
C GLN A 17 0.88 13.88 6.04
N ARG A 18 1.71 14.84 5.60
CA ARG A 18 1.90 15.16 4.18
C ARG A 18 2.58 14.01 3.42
N ARG A 19 3.59 13.37 4.00
CA ARG A 19 4.25 12.17 3.43
C ARG A 19 3.25 11.02 3.30
N LEU A 20 2.44 10.75 4.32
CA LEU A 20 1.36 9.75 4.26
C LEU A 20 0.35 10.02 3.15
N ARG A 21 -0.07 11.28 2.96
CA ARG A 21 -0.96 11.65 1.85
C ARG A 21 -0.32 11.37 0.48
N LYS A 22 0.98 11.67 0.32
CA LYS A 22 1.73 11.40 -0.91
C LYS A 22 1.89 9.89 -1.16
N VAL A 23 2.34 9.13 -0.17
CA VAL A 23 2.45 7.65 -0.22
C VAL A 23 1.11 7.03 -0.60
N ALA A 24 0.03 7.44 0.08
CA ALA A 24 -1.30 6.94 -0.21
C ALA A 24 -1.75 7.24 -1.64
N LYS A 25 -1.44 8.42 -2.18
CA LYS A 25 -1.75 8.77 -3.56
C LYS A 25 -1.01 7.88 -4.56
N VAL A 26 0.27 7.59 -4.31
CA VAL A 26 1.06 6.70 -5.17
C VAL A 26 0.54 5.27 -5.11
N CYS A 27 0.34 4.70 -3.92
CA CYS A 27 -0.15 3.33 -3.77
C CYS A 27 -1.53 3.11 -4.40
N LYS A 28 -2.44 4.09 -4.32
CA LYS A 28 -3.78 4.01 -4.92
C LYS A 28 -3.78 3.89 -6.44
N ASN A 29 -2.70 4.25 -7.12
CA ASN A 29 -2.58 4.03 -8.56
C ASN A 29 -2.36 2.56 -8.92
N TYR A 30 -2.01 1.72 -7.94
CA TYR A 30 -1.65 0.32 -8.13
C TYR A 30 -2.48 -0.64 -7.28
N GLY A 31 -3.48 -0.14 -6.56
CA GLY A 31 -4.31 -0.95 -5.68
C GLY A 31 -5.05 -0.13 -4.65
N GLN A 32 -5.15 -0.62 -3.42
CA GLN A 32 -6.06 -0.07 -2.42
C GLN A 32 -5.38 0.24 -1.08
N ARG A 33 -5.98 1.19 -0.35
CA ARG A 33 -5.62 1.50 1.04
C ARG A 33 -6.55 0.73 1.97
N VAL A 34 -6.04 -0.33 2.59
CA VAL A 34 -6.82 -1.23 3.45
C VAL A 34 -6.88 -0.80 4.92
N GLN A 35 -5.87 -0.07 5.40
CA GLN A 35 -5.86 0.54 6.73
C GLN A 35 -5.32 1.97 6.66
N TYR A 36 -5.10 2.61 7.82
CA TYR A 36 -4.59 3.98 7.84
C TYR A 36 -3.26 4.11 7.09
N SER A 37 -2.28 3.24 7.30
CA SER A 37 -0.99 3.33 6.59
C SER A 37 -0.57 1.98 5.97
N VAL A 38 -1.55 1.15 5.63
CA VAL A 38 -1.31 -0.15 4.96
C VAL A 38 -2.04 -0.19 3.62
N PHE A 39 -1.34 -0.64 2.59
CA PHE A 39 -1.77 -0.64 1.21
C PHE A 39 -1.52 -1.99 0.55
N GLU A 40 -2.48 -2.45 -0.23
CA GLU A 40 -2.37 -3.67 -1.05
C GLU A 40 -2.23 -3.26 -2.51
N CYS A 41 -1.05 -3.51 -3.09
CA CYS A 41 -0.73 -3.11 -4.46
C CYS A 41 -0.61 -4.35 -5.35
N LEU A 42 -1.43 -4.42 -6.39
CA LEU A 42 -1.38 -5.46 -7.41
C LEU A 42 -0.54 -4.94 -8.59
N VAL A 43 0.70 -5.43 -8.70
CA VAL A 43 1.70 -4.89 -9.64
C VAL A 43 2.40 -5.98 -10.43
N ASP A 44 2.75 -5.70 -11.68
CA ASP A 44 3.77 -6.44 -12.42
C ASP A 44 5.20 -6.08 -11.96
N PRO A 45 6.26 -6.81 -12.38
CA PRO A 45 7.63 -6.53 -11.96
C PRO A 45 8.13 -5.12 -12.32
N ALA A 46 7.75 -4.58 -13.48
CA ALA A 46 8.18 -3.24 -13.90
C ALA A 46 7.44 -2.14 -13.14
N GLN A 47 6.14 -2.34 -12.89
CA GLN A 47 5.33 -1.47 -12.03
C GLN A 47 5.86 -1.48 -10.59
N TRP A 48 6.25 -2.64 -10.06
CA TRP A 48 6.84 -2.75 -8.73
C TRP A 48 8.10 -1.89 -8.58
N VAL A 49 9.03 -1.97 -9.54
CA VAL A 49 10.26 -1.16 -9.51
C VAL A 49 9.94 0.33 -9.46
N ARG A 50 8.98 0.79 -10.28
CA ARG A 50 8.54 2.20 -10.29
C ARG A 50 7.87 2.60 -8.98
N LEU A 51 6.96 1.76 -8.47
CA LEU A 51 6.27 1.98 -7.19
C LEU A 51 7.28 2.11 -6.05
N LYS A 52 8.19 1.15 -5.89
CA LYS A 52 9.22 1.16 -4.84
C LYS A 52 10.05 2.43 -4.89
N ALA A 53 10.57 2.78 -6.07
CA ALA A 53 11.38 3.99 -6.25
C ALA A 53 10.62 5.26 -5.87
N SER A 54 9.36 5.39 -6.30
CA SER A 54 8.51 6.54 -5.94
C SER A 54 8.24 6.62 -4.44
N LEU A 55 8.02 5.50 -3.76
CA LEU A 55 7.79 5.48 -2.32
C LEU A 55 9.05 5.88 -1.54
N GLU A 56 10.21 5.33 -1.91
CA GLU A 56 11.49 5.63 -1.26
C GLU A 56 11.94 7.10 -1.45
N GLN A 57 11.45 7.78 -2.49
CA GLN A 57 11.66 9.23 -2.69
C GLN A 57 10.74 10.12 -1.83
N ILE A 58 9.64 9.57 -1.29
CA ILE A 58 8.64 10.35 -0.55
C ILE A 58 8.90 10.31 0.96
N ILE A 59 9.35 9.16 1.47
CA ILE A 59 9.54 8.94 2.90
C ILE A 59 10.77 9.69 3.42
N ASP A 60 10.80 9.91 4.73
CA ASP A 60 12.02 10.27 5.43
C ASP A 60 12.59 9.01 6.12
N PRO A 61 13.70 8.42 5.63
CA PRO A 61 14.24 7.19 6.19
C PRO A 61 14.73 7.29 7.64
N GLU A 62 14.98 8.50 8.15
CA GLU A 62 15.40 8.70 9.54
C GLU A 62 14.22 8.71 10.52
N ALA A 63 13.01 8.99 10.02
CA ALA A 63 11.80 9.12 10.83
C ALA A 63 10.70 8.09 10.51
N ASP A 64 10.74 7.50 9.32
CA ASP A 64 9.72 6.61 8.80
C ASP A 64 10.33 5.25 8.39
N SER A 65 9.47 4.24 8.22
CA SER A 65 9.87 2.96 7.64
C SER A 65 8.83 2.38 6.68
N LEU A 66 9.31 1.72 5.63
CA LEU A 66 8.50 0.94 4.71
C LEU A 66 8.84 -0.54 4.84
N ARG A 67 7.80 -1.38 4.90
CA ARG A 67 7.92 -2.83 4.84
C ARG A 67 7.11 -3.36 3.68
N TYR A 68 7.74 -4.20 2.87
CA TYR A 68 7.14 -4.80 1.68
C TYR A 68 7.00 -6.30 1.90
N TYR A 69 5.77 -6.80 1.86
CA TYR A 69 5.48 -8.23 1.96
C TYR A 69 4.99 -8.73 0.61
N PHE A 70 5.76 -9.62 0.00
CA PHE A 70 5.44 -10.22 -1.30
C PHE A 70 4.51 -11.41 -1.10
N LEU A 71 3.21 -11.21 -1.33
CA LEU A 71 2.20 -12.26 -1.18
C LEU A 71 2.08 -13.13 -2.43
N GLY A 72 2.69 -12.71 -3.55
CA GLY A 72 2.76 -13.46 -4.79
C GLY A 72 1.43 -13.46 -5.57
N SER A 73 1.26 -14.44 -6.45
CA SER A 73 0.04 -14.61 -7.27
C SER A 73 -1.10 -15.27 -6.50
N ASN A 74 -0.80 -16.16 -5.54
CA ASN A 74 -1.79 -16.90 -4.76
C ASN A 74 -2.18 -16.20 -3.44
N TRP A 75 -2.20 -14.88 -3.42
CA TRP A 75 -2.41 -14.06 -2.23
C TRP A 75 -3.83 -14.19 -1.66
N ARG A 76 -4.84 -14.40 -2.50
CA ARG A 76 -6.27 -14.44 -2.11
C ARG A 76 -6.55 -15.41 -0.97
N LYS A 77 -5.91 -16.58 -0.95
CA LYS A 77 -6.09 -17.61 0.10
C LYS A 77 -5.33 -17.32 1.40
N ARG A 78 -4.47 -16.30 1.40
CA ARG A 78 -3.58 -15.94 2.52
C ARG A 78 -4.05 -14.68 3.25
N LEU A 79 -5.14 -14.08 2.78
CA LEU A 79 -5.69 -12.85 3.33
C LEU A 79 -6.93 -13.17 4.15
N GLN A 80 -6.94 -12.71 5.39
CA GLN A 80 -8.10 -12.74 6.26
C GLN A 80 -8.31 -11.33 6.82
N HIS A 81 -9.56 -10.87 6.81
CA HIS A 81 -9.96 -9.58 7.36
C HIS A 81 -11.02 -9.79 8.43
N VAL A 82 -10.85 -9.11 9.57
CA VAL A 82 -11.82 -9.00 10.65
C VAL A 82 -12.00 -7.53 10.99
N GLY A 83 -13.26 -7.07 11.10
CA GLY A 83 -13.57 -5.71 11.58
C GLY A 83 -14.45 -4.89 10.64
N ALA A 84 -14.42 -3.57 10.85
CA ALA A 84 -15.50 -2.65 10.49
C ALA A 84 -15.68 -2.33 9.00
N LYS A 85 -14.77 -2.73 8.09
CA LYS A 85 -14.85 -2.33 6.68
C LYS A 85 -14.93 -3.57 5.77
N PRO A 86 -15.83 -3.59 4.78
CA PRO A 86 -15.82 -4.67 3.80
C PRO A 86 -14.53 -4.58 2.96
N ASN A 87 -14.00 -5.75 2.60
CA ASN A 87 -12.85 -5.83 1.70
C ASN A 87 -13.32 -5.59 0.26
N TYR A 88 -12.64 -4.71 -0.48
CA TYR A 88 -12.93 -4.49 -1.90
C TYR A 88 -12.11 -5.48 -2.74
N ASP A 89 -12.79 -6.22 -3.63
CA ASP A 89 -12.11 -7.12 -4.56
C ASP A 89 -11.56 -6.30 -5.74
N GLN A 90 -10.25 -6.06 -5.74
CA GLN A 90 -9.55 -5.31 -6.79
C GLN A 90 -9.65 -5.98 -8.18
N GLU A 91 -9.90 -7.29 -8.22
CA GLU A 91 -10.06 -8.06 -9.44
C GLU A 91 -11.54 -8.44 -9.69
N GLY A 92 -12.46 -7.90 -8.87
CA GLY A 92 -13.89 -8.11 -9.01
C GLY A 92 -14.48 -7.35 -10.21
N PRO A 93 -15.71 -7.70 -10.63
CA PRO A 93 -16.40 -6.97 -11.69
C PRO A 93 -16.60 -5.50 -11.30
N LEU A 94 -16.34 -4.59 -12.24
CA LEU A 94 -16.46 -3.13 -12.03
C LEU A 94 -17.91 -2.66 -11.84
N ILE A 95 -18.88 -3.43 -12.35
CA ILE A 95 -20.32 -3.20 -12.24
C ILE A 95 -20.97 -4.56 -12.00
N VAL A 96 -21.94 -4.62 -11.08
CA VAL A 96 -22.75 -5.81 -10.76
C VAL A 96 -24.21 -5.52 -11.05
#